data_AF-A0AAV6GKV0-F1
#
_entry.id   AF-A0AAV6GKV0-F1
#
_cell.length_a   1.000
_cell.length_b   1.000
_cell.length_c   1.000
_cell.angle_alpha   90.00
_cell.angle_beta   90.00
_cell.angle_gamma   90.00
#
_symmetry.space_group_name_H-M   'P 1'
#
loop_
_entity.id
_entity.type
_entity.pdbx_description
1 polymer ?
#
loop_
_entity_poly.entity_id
_entity_poly.type
_entity_poly.pdbx_seq_one_letter_code
_entity_poly.pdbx_strand_id
1 'polypeptide(L)' 'MPMITFLPGLSKQPSFKQYSGYLNVADNKHLHYWFVESQSDPDKSPVVLWLNGGPGCSSLDGLLTEHGPFLISGFGPISA' A
#
# COMPACT_ATOMS: atom_id res chain seq x y z
N MET A 1 3.07 -11.18 -8.38
CA MET A 1 2.80 -9.84 -7.83
C MET A 1 4.04 -8.98 -8.04
N PRO A 2 3.98 -7.87 -8.80
CA PRO A 2 5.15 -7.01 -9.02
C PRO A 2 5.61 -6.37 -7.70
N MET A 3 6.88 -6.55 -7.35
CA MET A 3 7.48 -5.99 -6.14
C MET A 3 7.96 -4.56 -6.43
N ILE A 4 7.67 -3.63 -5.52
CA ILE A 4 8.21 -2.27 -5.56
C ILE A 4 9.61 -2.31 -4.96
N THR A 5 10.63 -2.12 -5.80
CA THR A 5 12.05 -2.12 -5.37
C THR A 5 12.54 -0.74 -4.95
N PHE A 6 11.92 0.32 -5.47
CA PHE A 6 12.23 1.69 -5.18
C PHE A 6 10.95 2.52 -5.18
N LEU A 7 10.62 3.14 -4.05
CA LEU A 7 9.52 4.09 -3.93
C LEU A 7 10.07 5.52 -3.89
N PRO A 8 9.81 6.36 -4.90
CA PRO A 8 10.22 7.76 -4.90
C PRO A 8 9.60 8.53 -3.72
N GLY A 9 10.32 9.55 -3.24
CA GLY A 9 9.85 10.42 -2.15
C GLY A 9 10.18 9.93 -0.75
N LEU A 10 10.63 8.68 -0.58
CA LEU A 10 11.20 8.19 0.68
C LEU A 10 12.69 8.51 0.79
N SER A 11 13.10 9.05 1.94
CA SER A 11 14.52 9.26 2.27
C SER A 11 15.29 7.95 2.49
N LYS A 12 14.58 6.89 2.89
CA LYS A 12 15.11 5.53 3.07
C LYS A 12 14.10 4.51 2.55
N GLN A 13 14.58 3.52 1.81
CA GLN A 13 13.71 2.43 1.34
C GLN A 13 13.32 1.50 2.51
N PRO A 14 12.08 0.97 2.52
CA PRO A 14 11.59 0.12 3.59
C PRO A 14 12.36 -1.20 3.68
N SER A 15 12.46 -1.75 4.89
CA SER A 15 13.02 -3.08 5.13
C SER A 15 12.02 -4.21 4.89
N PHE A 16 10.72 -3.90 4.83
CA PHE A 16 9.66 -4.84 4.49
C PHE A 16 9.36 -4.79 3.00
N LYS A 17 8.85 -5.90 2.45
CA LYS A 17 8.48 -5.97 1.04
C LYS A 17 7.12 -5.33 0.81
N GLN A 18 6.97 -4.73 -0.35
CA GLN A 18 5.72 -4.15 -0.80
C GLN A 18 5.51 -4.44 -2.28
N TYR A 19 4.24 -4.57 -2.65
CA TYR A 19 3.81 -5.02 -3.96
C TYR A 19 2.66 -4.15 -4.44
N SER A 20 2.66 -3.80 -5.72
CA SER A 20 1.57 -3.06 -6.36
C SER A 20 1.22 -3.72 -7.69
N GLY A 21 -0.08 -3.91 -7.92
CA GLY A 21 -0.56 -4.63 -9.08
C GLY A 21 -2.07 -4.68 -9.16
N TYR A 22 -2.60 -5.67 -9.87
CA TYR A 22 -4.03 -5.85 -10.08
C TYR A 22 -4.49 -7.25 -9.67
N LEU A 23 -5.67 -7.31 -9.04
CA LEU A 23 -6.43 -8.52 -8.79
C LEU A 23 -7.57 -8.60 -9.83
N ASN A 24 -7.66 -9.71 -10.54
CA ASN A 24 -8.74 -9.93 -11.51
C ASN A 24 -9.96 -10.47 -10.77
N VAL A 25 -11.05 -9.70 -10.73
CA VAL A 25 -12.26 -10.04 -9.98
C VAL A 25 -13.46 -10.35 -10.89
N ALA A 26 -13.38 -9.98 -12.17
CA ALA A 26 -14.29 -10.38 -13.24
C ALA A 26 -13.59 -10.15 -14.59
N ASP A 27 -14.20 -10.59 -15.70
CA ASP A 27 -13.61 -10.57 -17.06
C ASP A 27 -12.98 -9.23 -17.48
N ASN A 28 -13.57 -8.12 -17.05
CA ASN A 28 -13.11 -6.77 -17.34
C ASN A 28 -12.91 -5.91 -16.09
N LYS A 29 -12.80 -6.54 -14.91
CA LYS A 29 -12.64 -5.84 -13.63
C LYS A 29 -11.33 -6.22 -12.98
N HIS A 30 -10.44 -5.24 -12.92
CA HIS A 30 -9.11 -5.35 -12.34
C HIS A 30 -9.00 -4.37 -11.18
N LEU A 31 -9.03 -4.87 -9.95
CA LEU A 31 -8.87 -4.02 -8.78
C LEU A 31 -7.39 -3.79 -8.52
N HIS A 32 -6.97 -2.52 -8.54
CA HIS A 32 -5.63 -2.16 -8.10
C HIS A 32 -5.46 -2.51 -6.61
N TYR A 33 -4.30 -3.07 -6.26
CA TYR A 33 -3.91 -3.30 -4.87
C TYR A 33 -2.51 -2.73 -4.62
N TRP A 34 -2.28 -2.29 -3.38
CA TRP A 34 -0.96 -2.06 -2.81
C TRP A 34 -0.86 -2.85 -1.51
N PHE A 35 -0.09 -3.93 -1.53
CA PHE A 35 0.13 -4.80 -0.37
C PHE A 35 1.47 -4.47 0.27
N VAL A 36 1.47 -4.24 1.58
CA VAL A 36 2.66 -4.01 2.39
C VAL A 36 2.76 -5.14 3.42
N GLU A 37 3.89 -5.84 3.43
CA GLU A 37 4.11 -6.92 4.41
C GLU A 37 4.27 -6.37 5.83
N SER A 38 4.00 -7.22 6.83
CA SER A 38 4.28 -6.90 8.22
C SER A 38 5.74 -6.52 8.43
N GLN A 39 5.99 -5.53 9.28
CA GLN A 39 7.34 -5.13 9.67
C GLN A 39 8.01 -6.15 10.62
N SER A 40 7.23 -7.07 11.21
CA SER A 40 7.71 -8.09 12.14
C SER A 40 7.15 -9.46 11.76
N ASP A 41 8.02 -10.42 11.42
CA ASP A 41 7.68 -11.80 11.05
C ASP A 41 6.49 -11.91 10.06
N PRO A 42 6.67 -11.47 8.79
CA PRO A 42 5.60 -11.44 7.80
C PRO A 42 5.02 -12.83 7.48
N ASP A 43 5.79 -13.90 7.68
CA ASP A 43 5.34 -15.27 7.43
C ASP A 43 4.32 -15.77 8.48
N LYS A 44 4.36 -15.20 9.70
CA LYS A 44 3.41 -15.54 10.79
C LYS A 44 2.37 -14.45 11.05
N SER A 45 2.57 -13.26 10.50
CA SER A 45 1.64 -12.15 10.69
C SER A 45 0.33 -12.38 9.94
N PRO A 46 -0.81 -11.89 10.48
CA PRO A 46 -2.09 -12.00 9.78
C PRO A 46 -2.12 -11.10 8.54
N VAL A 47 -2.90 -11.52 7.54
CA VAL A 47 -3.24 -10.67 6.39
C VAL A 47 -4.47 -9.85 6.74
N VAL A 48 -4.38 -8.52 6.59
CA VAL A 48 -5.46 -7.58 6.85
C VAL A 48 -5.85 -6.89 5.55
N LEU A 49 -7.14 -6.96 5.19
CA LEU A 49 -7.72 -6.20 4.08
C LEU A 49 -8.24 -4.87 4.59
N TRP A 50 -7.85 -3.78 3.95
CA TRP A 50 -8.37 -2.44 4.22
C TRP A 50 -9.15 -1.91 3.02
N LEU A 51 -10.32 -1.34 3.27
CA LEU A 51 -11.20 -0.75 2.25
C LEU A 51 -11.72 0.60 2.75
N ASN A 52 -11.39 1.68 2.04
CA ASN A 52 -12.02 2.97 2.27
C ASN A 52 -13.47 2.96 1.75
N GLY A 53 -14.31 3.81 2.36
CA GLY A 53 -15.74 3.92 2.06
C GLY A 53 -16.06 4.76 0.82
N GLY A 54 -17.14 5.55 0.89
CA GLY A 54 -17.64 6.35 -0.23
C GLY A 54 -19.10 6.02 -0.54
N PRO A 55 -19.47 5.76 -1.80
CA PRO A 55 -18.78 4.89 -2.77
C PRO A 55 -17.80 5.59 -3.73
N GLY A 56 -16.79 4.84 -4.20
CA GLY A 56 -15.86 5.29 -5.25
C GLY A 56 -14.55 5.92 -4.76
N CYS A 57 -14.36 6.06 -3.45
CA CYS A 57 -13.10 6.54 -2.89
C CYS A 57 -12.01 5.46 -2.95
N SER A 58 -10.76 5.89 -3.10
CA SER A 58 -9.61 4.99 -3.18
C SER A 58 -9.19 4.50 -1.80
N SER A 59 -8.83 3.23 -1.69
CA SER A 59 -8.22 2.70 -0.45
C SER A 59 -6.76 3.10 -0.26
N LEU A 60 -6.15 3.74 -1.27
CA LEU A 60 -4.83 4.36 -1.10
C LEU A 60 -4.87 5.59 -0.21
N ASP A 61 -6.05 6.18 0.03
CA ASP A 61 -6.21 7.23 1.05
C ASP A 61 -5.83 6.68 2.42
N GLY A 62 -6.41 5.55 2.84
CA GLY A 62 -6.04 4.91 4.11
C GLY A 62 -4.56 4.53 4.23
N LEU A 63 -3.93 4.17 3.12
CA LEU A 63 -2.49 3.92 3.09
C LEU A 63 -1.66 5.21 3.27
N LEU A 64 -2.02 6.29 2.59
CA LEU A 64 -1.15 7.48 2.47
C LEU A 64 -1.50 8.59 3.46
N THR A 65 -2.67 8.56 4.08
CA THR A 65 -3.17 9.65 4.94
C THR A 65 -3.66 9.16 6.32
N GLU A 66 -3.96 7.87 6.48
CA GLU A 66 -4.49 7.34 7.75
C GLU A 66 -3.46 6.50 8.51
N HIS A 67 -3.17 5.27 8.08
CA HIS A 67 -2.42 4.28 8.88
C HIS A 67 -1.48 3.39 8.07
N GLY A 68 -1.13 3.76 6.85
CA GLY A 68 -0.09 3.05 6.12
C GLY A 68 1.31 3.32 6.69
N PRO A 69 2.32 2.59 6.20
CA PRO A 69 3.67 2.65 6.77
C PRO A 69 4.43 3.93 6.43
N PHE A 70 3.94 4.73 5.49
CA PHE A 70 4.47 6.05 5.16
C PHE A 70 3.30 6.96 4.78
N LEU A 71 3.32 8.20 5.27
CA LEU A 71 2.25 9.16 5.04
C LEU A 71 2.74 10.32 4.17
N ILE A 72 1.85 10.85 3.32
CA ILE A 72 2.13 12.03 2.52
C ILE A 72 1.97 13.27 3.41
N SER A 73 3.07 13.96 3.71
CA SER A 73 3.02 15.25 4.40
C SER A 73 2.96 16.40 3.38
N GLY A 74 1.76 16.85 3.00
CA GLY A 74 1.55 18.03 2.14
C GLY A 74 2.31 18.01 0.81
N PHE A 75 2.58 19.19 0.21
CA PHE A 75 3.43 19.34 -1.00
C PHE A 75 4.92 19.00 -0.76
N GLY A 76 5.27 18.27 0.31
CA GLY A 76 6.62 17.90 0.73
C GLY A 76 6.90 16.39 0.63
N PRO A 77 8.15 15.96 0.89
CA PRO A 77 8.54 14.55 0.81
C PRO A 77 7.76 13.68 1.80
N ILE A 78 7.70 12.37 1.52
CA ILE A 78 6.96 11.38 2.31
C ILE A 78 7.67 11.22 3.66
N SER A 79 6.93 11.38 4.77
CA SER A 79 7.43 11.13 6.12
C SER A 79 7.19 9.67 6.51
N ALA A 80 8.24 9.00 7.00
CA ALA A 80 8.20 7.65 7.56
C ALA A 80 7.97 7.70 9.07
#